data_AF-A0A6P8JL32-F1
#
_entry.id   AF-A0A6P8JL32-F1
#
_cell.length_a   1.000
_cell.length_b   1.000
_cell.length_c   1.000
_cell.angle_alpha   90.00
_cell.angle_beta   90.00
_cell.angle_gamma   90.00
#
_symmetry.space_group_name_H-M   'P 1'
#
loop_
_entity.id
_entity.type
_entity.pdbx_description
1 polymer ?
#
loop_
_entity_poly.entity_id
_entity_poly.type
_entity_poly.pdbx_seq_one_letter_code
_entity_poly.pdbx_strand_id
1 'polypeptide(L)'
;MSASHLVILAVALLVDFATAGVPLPRYEALLKQQSAPSDPTLGLYDDGDKVIRLSVDNFNATVVDQNRGALVEFYNTYCGHCRRFAPTYKSVAEHLLPWSEVLIVAAIDCAAEENNGVCRNYEVMGYPTLRYLGPGFQPGPQHYGQSLHTQDINEIREILAGMVAAENLTSSHNNSYWPNFHYLTENDSASSLFEGLSSVTQYVAVVHEPENTTLGVEVALFMTQWPAVSVRRVIDPAVAAKFKIDPTNLPISLVDRKGEITAYAPESTNGESYAKKLWDVLGKKNITPRPVTVHQPSATPASKIKGQNELIDEVHRNKHFVYQADLEQAIRTVLHNEVSKVGEISGEKLLALQRFLAVLQRYNPLGANGHQLVSKLKDYVVQFNDKLTGSQFEEELKRLEAHLSPVYSSTHFVGCVGSSPRLRGFSCSLWTLFHFMTVQAANNEESQDPLEVLQAMHGYIKNFFGCTECSEHFQAMASRRKIWSVPNKEEAVLWLWAAHNEVNQRLAGDATEDPEFPKKQFPAPDSCSECYRTPDSKSENLEIEWNKDAVLGFLKNIHNPQFVSRYGVQREELLHPTADKMRQKRQISSVFTDMDMRMGMLLYAFCIVMMVLAFKLFAFKGYRKKPYGHDLLGKV
;
A
#
# COMPACT_ATOMS: atom_id res chain seq x y z
N MET A 1 -46.55 -34.12 -34.78
CA MET A 1 -45.57 -34.10 -33.67
C MET A 1 -46.29 -33.65 -32.42
N SER A 2 -46.21 -34.45 -31.35
CA SER A 2 -47.06 -34.40 -30.14
C SER A 2 -46.85 -33.14 -29.29
N ALA A 3 -47.90 -32.70 -28.58
CA ALA A 3 -47.92 -31.62 -27.58
C ALA A 3 -46.85 -31.75 -26.47
N SER A 4 -46.19 -32.91 -26.38
CA SER A 4 -45.01 -33.17 -25.54
C SER A 4 -43.78 -32.32 -25.91
N HIS A 5 -43.68 -31.82 -27.15
CA HIS A 5 -42.53 -31.01 -27.57
C HIS A 5 -42.66 -29.52 -27.25
N LEU A 6 -43.88 -28.99 -27.05
CA LEU A 6 -44.07 -27.58 -26.67
C LEU A 6 -43.74 -27.31 -25.20
N VAL A 7 -43.93 -28.31 -24.31
CA VAL A 7 -43.64 -28.17 -22.88
C VAL A 7 -42.13 -28.21 -22.61
N ILE A 8 -41.36 -28.98 -23.38
CA ILE A 8 -39.90 -29.05 -23.24
C ILE A 8 -39.23 -27.74 -23.73
N LEU A 9 -39.78 -27.08 -24.74
CA LEU A 9 -39.27 -25.77 -25.19
C LEU A 9 -39.60 -24.63 -24.21
N ALA A 10 -40.74 -24.72 -23.50
CA ALA A 10 -41.13 -23.71 -22.51
C ALA A 10 -40.36 -23.82 -21.18
N VAL A 11 -39.92 -25.02 -20.80
CA VAL A 11 -39.05 -25.21 -19.61
C VAL A 11 -37.60 -24.85 -19.91
N ALA A 12 -37.13 -25.03 -21.15
CA ALA A 12 -35.78 -24.62 -21.56
C ALA A 12 -35.62 -23.09 -21.69
N LEU A 13 -36.72 -22.33 -21.86
CA LEU A 13 -36.70 -20.87 -21.95
C LEU A 13 -36.96 -20.16 -20.61
N LEU A 14 -37.14 -20.90 -19.50
CA LEU A 14 -37.39 -20.35 -18.17
C LEU A 14 -36.29 -20.67 -17.13
N VAL A 15 -35.17 -21.27 -17.54
CA VAL A 15 -34.03 -21.57 -16.64
C VAL A 15 -32.80 -20.66 -16.87
N ASP A 16 -32.81 -19.78 -17.87
CA ASP A 16 -31.66 -18.89 -18.19
C ASP A 16 -31.72 -17.48 -17.55
N PHE A 17 -32.41 -17.33 -16.41
CA PHE A 17 -32.35 -16.11 -15.59
C PHE A 17 -31.75 -16.40 -14.21
N ALA A 18 -30.55 -16.95 -14.18
CA ALA A 18 -29.58 -16.75 -13.11
C ALA A 18 -28.20 -17.09 -13.66
N THR A 19 -27.20 -16.27 -13.35
CA THR A 19 -25.79 -16.38 -13.80
C THR A 19 -25.44 -15.76 -15.16
N ALA A 20 -25.85 -14.52 -15.39
CA ALA A 20 -24.99 -13.62 -16.18
C ALA A 20 -23.79 -13.18 -15.32
N GLY A 21 -22.95 -14.14 -14.93
CA GLY A 21 -21.63 -13.84 -14.41
C GLY A 21 -20.79 -13.30 -15.57
N VAL A 22 -20.29 -12.07 -15.43
CA VAL A 22 -19.27 -11.55 -16.35
C VAL A 22 -18.12 -12.57 -16.36
N PRO A 23 -17.61 -13.01 -17.54
CA PRO A 23 -16.50 -13.95 -17.58
C PRO A 23 -15.33 -13.39 -16.77
N LEU A 24 -14.83 -14.17 -15.78
CA LEU A 24 -13.66 -13.88 -14.95
C LEU A 24 -12.51 -13.17 -15.71
N PRO A 25 -12.13 -13.55 -16.95
CA PRO A 25 -11.05 -12.89 -17.68
C PRO A 25 -11.35 -11.45 -18.09
N ARG A 26 -12.61 -11.12 -18.37
CA ARG A 26 -13.03 -9.77 -18.78
C ARG A 26 -13.18 -8.85 -17.57
N TYR A 27 -13.59 -9.41 -16.44
CA TYR A 27 -13.65 -8.72 -15.15
C TYR A 27 -12.24 -8.42 -14.61
N GLU A 28 -11.32 -9.39 -14.65
CA GLU A 28 -9.90 -9.19 -14.32
C GLU A 28 -9.23 -8.17 -15.25
N ALA A 29 -9.57 -8.17 -16.55
CA ALA A 29 -9.07 -7.17 -17.49
C ALA A 29 -9.57 -5.75 -17.19
N LEU A 30 -10.82 -5.59 -16.71
CA LEU A 30 -11.38 -4.30 -16.30
C LEU A 30 -10.81 -3.81 -14.96
N LEU A 31 -10.52 -4.73 -14.02
CA LEU A 31 -9.82 -4.43 -12.77
C LEU A 31 -8.37 -4.01 -13.04
N LYS A 32 -7.64 -4.70 -13.93
CA LYS A 32 -6.29 -4.30 -14.40
C LYS A 32 -6.27 -2.95 -15.12
N GLN A 33 -7.41 -2.50 -15.63
CA GLN A 33 -7.55 -1.19 -16.28
C GLN A 33 -7.96 -0.08 -15.28
N GLN A 34 -8.43 -0.44 -14.08
CA GLN A 34 -8.85 0.48 -13.01
C GLN A 34 -7.85 0.55 -11.84
N SER A 35 -7.05 -0.48 -11.60
CA SER A 35 -5.81 -0.34 -10.85
C SER A 35 -4.87 0.51 -11.71
N ALA A 36 -4.21 1.50 -11.10
CA ALA A 36 -3.08 2.13 -11.77
C ALA A 36 -2.13 0.98 -12.17
N PRO A 37 -1.53 0.97 -13.39
CA PRO A 37 -0.45 0.04 -13.66
C PRO A 37 0.52 0.19 -12.50
N SER A 38 0.78 -0.92 -11.81
CA SER A 38 1.81 -0.99 -10.78
C SER A 38 3.05 -0.42 -11.41
N ASP A 39 3.40 0.83 -11.09
CA ASP A 39 4.60 1.42 -11.63
C ASP A 39 5.71 0.47 -11.18
N PRO A 40 6.43 -0.20 -12.09
CA PRO A 40 7.45 -1.17 -11.72
C PRO A 40 8.58 -0.52 -10.90
N THR A 41 8.56 0.80 -10.73
CA THR A 41 9.47 1.59 -9.89
C THR A 41 8.93 1.94 -8.49
N LEU A 42 7.69 1.56 -8.14
CA LEU A 42 7.02 2.02 -6.91
C LEU A 42 7.40 1.26 -5.63
N GLY A 43 8.50 0.51 -5.60
CA GLY A 43 8.93 -0.31 -4.45
C GLY A 43 10.15 0.27 -3.72
N LEU A 44 10.47 -0.27 -2.54
CA LEU A 44 11.71 0.08 -1.82
C LEU A 44 12.96 -0.62 -2.39
N TYR A 45 12.75 -1.67 -3.18
CA TYR A 45 13.78 -2.51 -3.79
C TYR A 45 13.68 -2.48 -5.31
N ASP A 46 14.84 -2.46 -5.97
CA ASP A 46 14.98 -2.46 -7.43
C ASP A 46 15.84 -3.64 -7.92
N ASP A 47 15.96 -3.78 -9.24
CA ASP A 47 16.65 -4.91 -9.86
C ASP A 47 18.18 -4.85 -9.65
N GLY A 48 18.73 -3.74 -9.16
CA GLY A 48 20.14 -3.62 -8.76
C GLY A 48 20.44 -4.26 -7.40
N ASP A 49 19.43 -4.34 -6.53
CA ASP A 49 19.54 -4.90 -5.19
C ASP A 49 19.71 -6.43 -5.21
N LYS A 50 20.24 -7.00 -4.11
CA LYS A 50 20.32 -8.46 -3.90
C LYS A 50 19.06 -9.06 -3.27
N VAL A 51 17.97 -8.29 -3.28
CA VAL A 51 16.65 -8.67 -2.76
C VAL A 51 15.78 -9.12 -3.92
N ILE A 52 15.24 -10.34 -3.85
CA ILE A 52 14.29 -10.84 -4.86
C ILE A 52 12.95 -10.14 -4.67
N ARG A 53 12.49 -9.41 -5.69
CA ARG A 53 11.20 -8.73 -5.67
C ARG A 53 10.07 -9.73 -5.93
N LEU A 54 9.20 -9.88 -4.95
CA LEU A 54 8.03 -10.73 -5.03
C LEU A 54 6.78 -9.92 -5.40
N SER A 55 5.89 -10.57 -6.14
CA SER A 55 4.53 -10.14 -6.45
C SER A 55 3.60 -11.35 -6.38
N VAL A 56 2.28 -11.11 -6.43
CA VAL A 56 1.28 -12.18 -6.52
C VAL A 56 1.57 -13.20 -7.63
N ASP A 57 2.21 -12.78 -8.73
CA ASP A 57 2.50 -13.63 -9.89
C ASP A 57 3.66 -14.60 -9.65
N ASN A 58 4.69 -14.21 -8.90
CA ASN A 58 5.91 -15.01 -8.72
C ASN A 58 6.09 -15.58 -7.30
N PHE A 59 5.26 -15.16 -6.34
CA PHE A 59 5.43 -15.51 -4.93
C PHE A 59 5.50 -17.02 -4.73
N ASN A 60 4.46 -17.76 -5.14
CA ASN A 60 4.40 -19.21 -4.95
C ASN A 60 5.56 -19.94 -5.63
N ALA A 61 5.86 -19.57 -6.89
CA ALA A 61 6.95 -20.19 -7.65
C ALA A 61 8.34 -19.95 -7.03
N THR A 62 8.48 -18.90 -6.20
CA THR A 62 9.76 -18.49 -5.63
C THR A 62 9.95 -18.97 -4.19
N VAL A 63 8.87 -19.11 -3.41
CA VAL A 63 8.97 -19.38 -1.96
C VAL A 63 8.20 -20.61 -1.47
N VAL A 64 7.17 -21.06 -2.18
CA VAL A 64 6.35 -22.21 -1.75
C VAL A 64 6.91 -23.50 -2.34
N ASP A 65 6.97 -24.56 -1.52
CA ASP A 65 7.45 -25.89 -1.91
C ASP A 65 8.87 -25.91 -2.51
N GLN A 66 9.73 -24.98 -2.09
CA GLN A 66 11.08 -24.86 -2.62
C GLN A 66 12.07 -25.72 -1.84
N ASN A 67 13.15 -26.16 -2.48
CA ASN A 67 14.22 -26.94 -1.86
C ASN A 67 15.20 -26.12 -1.00
N ARG A 68 14.92 -24.83 -0.83
CA ARG A 68 15.69 -23.84 -0.08
C ARG A 68 14.73 -22.96 0.72
N GLY A 69 15.23 -22.38 1.80
CA GLY A 69 14.46 -21.42 2.60
C GLY A 69 14.42 -20.03 1.96
N ALA A 70 13.53 -19.18 2.45
CA ALA A 70 13.43 -17.77 2.09
C ALA A 70 13.24 -16.90 3.35
N LEU A 71 14.05 -15.85 3.49
CA LEU A 71 13.72 -14.72 4.34
C LEU A 71 12.89 -13.74 3.50
N VAL A 72 11.63 -13.53 3.88
CA VAL A 72 10.71 -12.63 3.18
C VAL A 72 10.39 -11.42 4.05
N GLU A 73 10.69 -10.22 3.56
CA GLU A 73 10.14 -8.98 4.12
C GLU A 73 8.80 -8.64 3.45
N PHE A 74 7.75 -8.58 4.26
CA PHE A 74 6.50 -7.94 3.88
C PHE A 74 6.57 -6.47 4.31
N TYR A 75 6.58 -5.57 3.34
CA TYR A 75 6.74 -4.13 3.60
C TYR A 75 5.60 -3.32 2.98
N ASN A 76 5.57 -2.02 3.28
CA ASN A 76 4.68 -1.06 2.64
C ASN A 76 5.50 0.15 2.21
N THR A 77 5.52 0.47 0.91
CA THR A 77 6.34 1.58 0.38
C THR A 77 6.07 2.93 1.07
N TYR A 78 4.84 3.18 1.53
CA TYR A 78 4.47 4.43 2.21
C TYR A 78 4.79 4.43 3.72
N CYS A 79 5.26 3.31 4.27
CA CYS A 79 5.63 3.19 5.68
C CYS A 79 7.01 3.82 5.93
N GLY A 80 7.06 4.81 6.83
CA GLY A 80 8.32 5.45 7.23
C GLY A 80 9.31 4.48 7.87
N HIS A 81 8.83 3.51 8.66
CA HIS A 81 9.68 2.49 9.28
C HIS A 81 10.31 1.56 8.23
N CYS A 82 9.52 1.06 7.28
CA CYS A 82 10.04 0.25 6.16
C CYS A 82 11.11 1.01 5.36
N ARG A 83 10.90 2.30 5.12
CA ARG A 83 11.86 3.13 4.39
C ARG A 83 13.18 3.29 5.11
N ARG A 84 13.17 3.42 6.44
CA ARG A 84 14.39 3.45 7.26
C ARG A 84 15.08 2.08 7.32
N PHE A 85 14.29 1.01 7.30
CA PHE A 85 14.82 -0.35 7.39
C PHE A 85 15.36 -0.88 6.05
N ALA A 86 14.87 -0.39 4.91
CA ALA A 86 15.26 -0.87 3.59
C ALA A 86 16.78 -0.87 3.33
N PRO A 87 17.58 0.16 3.69
CA PRO A 87 19.03 0.11 3.57
C PRO A 87 19.66 -1.05 4.37
N THR A 88 19.17 -1.29 5.58
CA THR A 88 19.63 -2.41 6.42
C THR A 88 19.27 -3.75 5.78
N TYR A 89 18.04 -3.89 5.27
CA TYR A 89 17.60 -5.12 4.61
C TYR A 89 18.35 -5.42 3.31
N LYS A 90 18.74 -4.37 2.54
CA LYS A 90 19.66 -4.50 1.40
C LYS A 90 21.01 -5.06 1.84
N SER A 91 21.57 -4.54 2.94
CA SER A 91 22.83 -5.06 3.51
C SER A 91 22.69 -6.51 3.98
N VAL A 92 21.57 -6.89 4.62
CA VAL A 92 21.27 -8.29 4.95
C VAL A 92 21.33 -9.16 3.69
N ALA A 93 20.69 -8.73 2.60
CA ALA A 93 20.70 -9.48 1.34
C ALA A 93 22.10 -9.62 0.72
N GLU A 94 22.95 -8.60 0.83
CA GLU A 94 24.35 -8.66 0.39
C GLU A 94 25.18 -9.64 1.23
N HIS A 95 25.04 -9.56 2.56
CA HIS A 95 25.76 -10.43 3.50
C HIS A 95 25.33 -11.90 3.38
N LEU A 96 24.04 -12.15 3.14
CA LEU A 96 23.49 -13.51 2.99
C LEU A 96 23.56 -14.04 1.55
N LEU A 97 24.04 -13.26 0.58
CA LEU A 97 24.17 -13.69 -0.81
C LEU A 97 24.97 -15.01 -0.98
N PRO A 98 26.06 -15.27 -0.22
CA PRO A 98 26.76 -16.55 -0.27
C PRO A 98 25.90 -17.75 0.16
N TRP A 99 24.79 -17.53 0.88
CA TRP A 99 23.89 -18.59 1.36
C TRP A 99 22.81 -18.96 0.33
N SER A 100 22.78 -18.31 -0.84
CA SER A 100 21.72 -18.40 -1.86
C SER A 100 21.33 -19.80 -2.35
N GLU A 101 22.18 -20.81 -2.19
CA GLU A 101 21.83 -22.22 -2.48
C GLU A 101 20.90 -22.83 -1.43
N VAL A 102 20.92 -22.30 -0.19
CA VAL A 102 20.17 -22.80 0.97
C VAL A 102 19.11 -21.80 1.45
N LEU A 103 19.36 -20.51 1.31
CA LEU A 103 18.48 -19.43 1.77
C LEU A 103 18.52 -18.24 0.79
N ILE A 104 17.36 -17.81 0.31
CA ILE A 104 17.22 -16.55 -0.45
C ILE A 104 16.66 -15.43 0.41
N VAL A 105 16.92 -14.19 0.01
CA VAL A 105 16.34 -12.98 0.62
C VAL A 105 15.42 -12.31 -0.38
N ALA A 106 14.18 -12.03 0.02
CA ALA A 106 13.12 -11.57 -0.86
C ALA A 106 12.20 -10.55 -0.17
N ALA A 107 11.50 -9.72 -0.93
CA ALA A 107 10.59 -8.73 -0.37
C ALA A 107 9.33 -8.57 -1.23
N ILE A 108 8.18 -8.37 -0.58
CA ILE A 108 6.89 -8.11 -1.22
C ILE A 108 6.31 -6.78 -0.71
N ASP A 109 5.91 -5.91 -1.65
CA ASP A 109 5.25 -4.65 -1.32
C ASP A 109 3.74 -4.87 -1.12
N CYS A 110 3.31 -4.85 0.13
CA CYS A 110 1.91 -4.90 0.50
C CYS A 110 1.21 -3.54 0.34
N ALA A 111 1.87 -2.48 -0.15
CA ALA A 111 1.19 -1.26 -0.57
C ALA A 111 0.46 -1.42 -1.92
N ALA A 112 0.85 -2.40 -2.72
CA ALA A 112 0.24 -2.70 -4.01
C ALA A 112 -1.05 -3.52 -3.84
N GLU A 113 -2.15 -3.06 -4.45
CA GLU A 113 -3.50 -3.62 -4.29
C GLU A 113 -3.55 -5.11 -4.71
N GLU A 114 -2.82 -5.47 -5.76
CA GLU A 114 -2.70 -6.83 -6.28
C GLU A 114 -2.05 -7.81 -5.30
N ASN A 115 -1.23 -7.33 -4.37
CA ASN A 115 -0.55 -8.16 -3.37
C ASN A 115 -1.40 -8.39 -2.11
N ASN A 116 -2.58 -7.77 -2.00
CA ASN A 116 -3.43 -7.85 -0.81
C ASN A 116 -3.81 -9.27 -0.43
N GLY A 117 -4.09 -10.13 -1.43
CA GLY A 117 -4.38 -11.54 -1.18
C GLY A 117 -3.22 -12.26 -0.49
N VAL A 118 -1.98 -12.02 -0.94
CA VAL A 118 -0.79 -12.61 -0.31
C VAL A 118 -0.61 -12.07 1.10
N CYS A 119 -0.60 -10.75 1.28
CA CYS A 119 -0.36 -10.14 2.59
C CYS A 119 -1.45 -10.52 3.63
N ARG A 120 -2.70 -10.69 3.18
CA ARG A 120 -3.80 -11.20 4.00
C ARG A 120 -3.63 -12.67 4.38
N ASN A 121 -3.23 -13.53 3.42
CA ASN A 121 -3.04 -14.96 3.65
C ASN A 121 -1.88 -15.27 4.62
N TYR A 122 -0.90 -14.39 4.72
CA TYR A 122 0.22 -14.48 5.66
C TYR A 122 -0.03 -13.70 6.97
N GLU A 123 -1.26 -13.22 7.19
CA GLU A 123 -1.66 -12.42 8.36
C GLU A 123 -0.71 -11.27 8.68
N VAL A 124 -0.31 -10.52 7.65
CA VAL A 124 0.57 -9.37 7.82
C VAL A 124 -0.25 -8.18 8.32
N MET A 125 -0.19 -7.96 9.63
CA MET A 125 -0.97 -6.92 10.32
C MET A 125 -0.21 -5.60 10.50
N GLY A 126 1.06 -5.55 10.12
CA GLY A 126 1.92 -4.37 10.27
C GLY A 126 3.23 -4.51 9.50
N TYR A 127 3.88 -3.38 9.24
CA TYR A 127 5.07 -3.32 8.39
C TYR A 127 6.26 -2.62 9.06
N PRO A 128 7.51 -3.08 8.82
CA PRO A 128 7.85 -4.31 8.09
C PRO A 128 7.60 -5.56 8.94
N THR A 129 7.29 -6.68 8.30
CA THR A 129 7.22 -8.01 8.94
C THR A 129 8.19 -8.95 8.24
N LEU A 130 9.11 -9.56 9.00
CA LEU A 130 10.05 -10.55 8.50
C LEU A 130 9.54 -11.97 8.79
N ARG A 131 9.49 -12.81 7.77
CA ARG A 131 9.16 -14.24 7.89
C ARG A 131 10.26 -15.11 7.28
N TYR A 132 10.69 -16.11 8.02
CA TYR A 132 11.45 -17.24 7.49
C TYR A 132 10.47 -18.33 7.03
N LEU A 133 10.55 -18.66 5.74
CA LEU A 133 9.84 -19.75 5.10
C LEU A 133 10.86 -20.86 4.81
N GLY A 134 10.80 -21.97 5.55
CA GLY A 134 11.74 -23.08 5.40
C GLY A 134 11.58 -23.84 4.07
N PRO A 135 12.49 -24.77 3.76
CA PRO A 135 12.35 -25.66 2.61
C PRO A 135 11.06 -26.48 2.68
N GLY A 136 10.41 -26.71 1.53
CA GLY A 136 9.15 -27.43 1.47
C GLY A 136 7.99 -26.70 2.17
N PHE A 137 8.14 -25.41 2.50
CA PHE A 137 7.10 -24.65 3.17
C PHE A 137 5.80 -24.66 2.35
N GLN A 138 4.72 -25.07 3.01
CA GLN A 138 3.36 -25.05 2.48
C GLN A 138 2.50 -24.12 3.33
N PRO A 139 1.88 -23.06 2.77
CA PRO A 139 1.01 -22.20 3.54
C PRO A 139 -0.22 -22.98 4.04
N GLY A 140 -0.69 -22.64 5.24
CA GLY A 140 -1.87 -23.27 5.83
C GLY A 140 -2.49 -22.41 6.92
N PRO A 141 -3.64 -22.82 7.50
CA PRO A 141 -4.25 -22.10 8.61
C PRO A 141 -3.24 -21.94 9.75
N GLN A 142 -2.96 -20.70 10.16
CA GLN A 142 -1.97 -20.37 11.20
C GLN A 142 -0.52 -20.80 10.88
N HIS A 143 -0.23 -21.17 9.63
CA HIS A 143 1.10 -21.54 9.18
C HIS A 143 1.61 -20.53 8.15
N TYR A 144 2.24 -19.47 8.67
CA TYR A 144 2.71 -18.29 7.90
C TYR A 144 4.23 -18.14 7.87
N GLY A 145 4.95 -19.17 8.33
CA GLY A 145 6.38 -19.12 8.58
C GLY A 145 6.75 -18.49 9.92
N GLN A 146 8.03 -18.56 10.26
CA GLN A 146 8.57 -18.11 11.54
C GLN A 146 8.88 -16.62 11.50
N SER A 147 8.37 -15.84 12.47
CA SER A 147 8.61 -14.40 12.52
C SER A 147 10.00 -14.07 13.06
N LEU A 148 10.66 -13.07 12.46
CA LEU A 148 11.85 -12.44 13.02
C LEU A 148 11.47 -11.03 13.52
N HIS A 149 11.84 -10.73 14.77
CA HIS A 149 11.49 -9.47 15.44
C HIS A 149 12.63 -8.46 15.52
N THR A 150 13.81 -8.84 15.03
CA THR A 150 15.00 -7.99 15.01
C THR A 150 15.24 -7.40 13.63
N GLN A 151 15.86 -6.22 13.64
CA GLN A 151 16.33 -5.51 12.45
C GLN A 151 17.86 -5.42 12.42
N ASP A 152 18.56 -5.99 13.41
CA ASP A 152 20.01 -6.05 13.44
C ASP A 152 20.53 -7.14 12.49
N ILE A 153 21.56 -6.80 11.70
CA ILE A 153 22.08 -7.68 10.65
C ILE A 153 22.68 -8.96 11.25
N ASN A 154 23.40 -8.86 12.37
CA ASN A 154 24.04 -10.01 13.00
C ASN A 154 23.00 -10.91 13.65
N GLU A 155 22.04 -10.34 14.38
CA GLU A 155 20.96 -11.13 14.97
C GLU A 155 20.11 -11.84 13.92
N ILE A 156 19.79 -11.18 12.79
CA ILE A 156 19.10 -11.81 11.67
C ILE A 156 19.91 -13.00 11.14
N ARG A 157 21.21 -12.82 10.89
CA ARG A 157 22.11 -13.87 10.40
C ARG A 157 22.17 -15.07 11.36
N GLU A 158 22.36 -14.81 12.65
CA GLU A 158 22.46 -15.84 13.68
C GLU A 158 21.17 -16.65 13.82
N ILE A 159 20.02 -15.97 13.87
CA ILE A 159 18.70 -16.61 13.95
C ILE A 159 18.46 -17.49 12.72
N LEU A 160 18.76 -16.98 11.52
CA LEU A 160 18.58 -17.74 10.29
C LEU A 160 19.50 -18.96 10.21
N ALA A 161 20.77 -18.83 10.61
CA ALA A 161 21.67 -19.98 10.70
C ALA A 161 21.10 -21.06 11.64
N GLY A 162 20.58 -20.66 12.80
CA GLY A 162 19.93 -21.57 13.75
C GLY A 162 18.71 -22.27 13.15
N MET A 163 17.82 -21.51 12.50
CA MET A 163 16.63 -22.06 11.83
C MET A 163 17.01 -23.05 10.72
N VAL A 164 17.97 -22.69 9.87
CA VAL A 164 18.47 -23.55 8.78
C VAL A 164 19.12 -24.83 9.34
N ALA A 165 19.91 -24.73 10.40
CA ALA A 165 20.50 -25.91 11.03
C ALA A 165 19.45 -26.86 11.62
N ALA A 166 18.40 -26.32 12.25
CA ALA A 166 17.31 -27.12 12.81
C ALA A 166 16.55 -27.89 11.72
N GLU A 167 16.26 -27.26 10.58
CA GLU A 167 15.55 -27.87 9.45
C GLU A 167 16.33 -29.06 8.86
N ASN A 168 17.66 -28.96 8.76
CA ASN A 168 18.50 -30.05 8.24
C ASN A 168 18.42 -31.31 9.12
N LEU A 169 18.36 -31.12 10.45
CA LEU A 169 18.34 -32.23 11.41
C LEU A 169 16.98 -32.96 11.43
N THR A 170 15.90 -32.28 11.06
CA THR A 170 14.53 -32.82 11.12
C THR A 170 14.00 -33.25 9.76
N SER A 171 14.56 -32.76 8.67
CA SER A 171 14.11 -33.04 7.31
C SER A 171 14.54 -34.42 6.83
N SER A 172 13.58 -35.24 6.40
CA SER A 172 13.83 -36.46 5.60
C SER A 172 14.25 -36.18 4.15
N HIS A 173 14.41 -34.89 3.80
CA HIS A 173 14.78 -34.44 2.48
C HIS A 173 16.25 -34.72 2.21
N ASN A 174 16.52 -35.74 1.40
CA ASN A 174 17.84 -36.14 0.91
C ASN A 174 18.34 -35.13 -0.13
N ASN A 175 18.59 -33.89 0.29
CA ASN A 175 18.92 -32.77 -0.60
C ASN A 175 20.45 -32.62 -0.69
N SER A 176 21.05 -33.02 -1.81
CA SER A 176 22.52 -33.13 -1.96
C SER A 176 23.29 -31.81 -1.88
N TYR A 177 22.60 -30.66 -1.82
CA TYR A 177 23.19 -29.32 -1.80
C TYR A 177 23.31 -28.73 -0.39
N TRP A 178 22.71 -29.37 0.62
CA TRP A 178 22.74 -28.88 1.99
C TRP A 178 24.06 -29.22 2.68
N PRO A 179 24.68 -28.28 3.42
CA PRO A 179 25.88 -28.58 4.18
C PRO A 179 25.61 -29.60 5.28
N ASN A 180 26.62 -30.39 5.64
CA ASN A 180 26.53 -31.27 6.79
C ASN A 180 26.76 -30.47 8.09
N PHE A 181 25.70 -30.29 8.89
CA PHE A 181 25.78 -29.57 10.16
C PHE A 181 26.10 -30.46 11.37
N HIS A 182 26.31 -31.77 11.21
CA HIS A 182 26.62 -32.66 12.33
C HIS A 182 28.02 -32.42 12.90
N TYR A 183 28.10 -32.43 14.23
CA TYR A 183 29.35 -32.35 14.95
C TYR A 183 30.23 -33.58 14.70
N LEU A 184 31.53 -33.36 14.68
CA LEU A 184 32.52 -34.43 14.73
C LEU A 184 32.53 -35.06 16.13
N THR A 185 32.78 -36.36 16.14
CA THR A 185 32.80 -37.22 17.32
C THR A 185 34.18 -37.82 17.51
N GLU A 186 34.37 -38.55 18.60
CA GLU A 186 35.64 -39.25 18.87
C GLU A 186 36.01 -40.29 17.80
N ASN A 187 35.05 -40.80 17.04
CA ASN A 187 35.29 -41.80 15.99
C ASN A 187 35.79 -41.18 14.67
N ASP A 188 35.67 -39.86 14.50
CA ASP A 188 36.10 -39.18 13.29
C ASP A 188 37.63 -39.00 13.24
N SER A 189 38.20 -39.18 12.04
CA SER A 189 39.61 -39.05 11.71
C SER A 189 39.79 -38.29 10.39
N ALA A 190 41.02 -37.86 10.07
CA ALA A 190 41.30 -37.15 8.82
C ALA A 190 40.89 -37.94 7.55
N SER A 191 41.00 -39.27 7.56
CA SER A 191 40.59 -40.12 6.45
C SER A 191 39.07 -40.26 6.35
N SER A 192 38.37 -40.41 7.48
CA SER A 192 36.91 -40.59 7.48
C SER A 192 36.15 -39.33 7.06
N LEU A 193 36.76 -38.14 7.18
CA LEU A 193 36.13 -36.88 6.75
C LEU A 193 35.71 -36.87 5.27
N PHE A 194 36.36 -37.67 4.42
CA PHE A 194 36.08 -37.74 2.98
C PHE A 194 35.18 -38.91 2.59
N GLU A 195 34.77 -39.76 3.54
CA GLU A 195 33.86 -40.87 3.26
C GLU A 195 32.51 -40.34 2.79
N GLY A 196 32.01 -40.87 1.67
CA GLY A 196 30.77 -40.40 1.04
C GLY A 196 30.86 -39.06 0.29
N LEU A 197 32.00 -38.36 0.34
CA LEU A 197 32.18 -37.09 -0.38
C LEU A 197 32.68 -37.30 -1.82
N SER A 198 32.13 -36.52 -2.74
CA SER A 198 32.49 -36.55 -4.16
C SER A 198 33.98 -36.25 -4.40
N SER A 199 34.56 -36.77 -5.49
CA SER A 199 35.95 -36.49 -5.88
C SER A 199 36.23 -35.00 -6.15
N VAL A 200 35.18 -34.20 -6.37
CA VAL A 200 35.28 -32.75 -6.53
C VAL A 200 35.69 -32.08 -5.22
N THR A 201 35.24 -32.61 -4.09
CA THR A 201 35.61 -32.11 -2.76
C THR A 201 37.06 -32.50 -2.46
N GLN A 202 37.95 -31.52 -2.52
CA GLN A 202 39.40 -31.69 -2.33
C GLN A 202 39.81 -31.46 -0.87
N TYR A 203 39.02 -30.66 -0.14
CA TYR A 203 39.32 -30.28 1.24
C TYR A 203 38.09 -30.41 2.15
N VAL A 204 38.37 -30.64 3.44
CA VAL A 204 37.38 -30.50 4.52
C VAL A 204 37.89 -29.45 5.49
N ALA A 205 37.14 -28.37 5.65
CA ALA A 205 37.38 -27.36 6.67
C ALA A 205 36.72 -27.81 7.98
N VAL A 206 37.54 -28.02 9.01
CA VAL A 206 37.07 -28.32 10.37
C VAL A 206 37.10 -27.02 11.17
N VAL A 207 35.94 -26.63 11.70
CA VAL A 207 35.74 -25.38 12.43
C VAL A 207 35.41 -25.69 13.88
N HIS A 208 36.21 -25.17 14.80
CA HIS A 208 35.85 -25.18 16.21
C HIS A 208 34.75 -24.16 16.48
N GLU A 209 33.68 -24.62 17.09
CA GLU A 209 32.51 -23.84 17.43
C GLU A 209 32.35 -23.79 18.96
N PRO A 210 32.24 -22.59 19.56
CA PRO A 210 31.85 -22.48 20.97
C PRO A 210 30.42 -22.99 21.20
N GLU A 211 30.17 -23.59 22.36
CA GLU A 211 28.84 -24.07 22.74
C GLU A 211 27.78 -22.96 22.62
N ASN A 212 26.56 -23.36 22.21
CA ASN A 212 25.41 -22.47 22.05
C ASN A 212 25.61 -21.33 21.03
N THR A 213 26.47 -21.52 20.03
CA THR A 213 26.65 -20.58 18.92
C THR A 213 26.29 -21.21 17.58
N THR A 214 26.06 -20.38 16.56
CA THR A 214 25.84 -20.81 15.18
C THR A 214 27.08 -20.64 14.30
N LEU A 215 28.24 -20.35 14.89
CA LEU A 215 29.47 -19.97 14.17
C LEU A 215 29.84 -20.98 13.08
N GLY A 216 29.88 -22.27 13.40
CA GLY A 216 30.22 -23.31 12.45
C GLY A 216 29.15 -23.54 11.39
N VAL A 217 27.88 -23.26 11.71
CA VAL A 217 26.77 -23.26 10.73
C VAL A 217 26.94 -22.11 9.74
N GLU A 218 27.19 -20.90 10.22
CA GLU A 218 27.41 -19.74 9.38
C GLU A 218 28.56 -19.99 8.39
N VAL A 219 29.71 -20.51 8.88
CA VAL A 219 30.84 -20.84 8.01
C VAL A 219 30.44 -21.88 6.98
N ALA A 220 29.72 -22.92 7.36
CA ALA A 220 29.23 -23.93 6.42
C ALA A 220 28.33 -23.32 5.33
N LEU A 221 27.46 -22.37 5.70
CA LEU A 221 26.57 -21.67 4.76
C LEU A 221 27.34 -20.74 3.83
N PHE A 222 28.31 -19.97 4.34
CA PHE A 222 29.20 -19.14 3.53
C PHE A 222 30.06 -19.94 2.54
N MET A 223 30.29 -21.23 2.82
CA MET A 223 31.08 -22.12 2.00
C MET A 223 30.27 -22.96 1.00
N THR A 224 28.94 -22.84 0.96
CA THR A 224 28.06 -23.61 0.04
C THR A 224 28.44 -23.47 -1.43
N GLN A 225 28.92 -22.29 -1.84
CA GLN A 225 29.36 -22.01 -3.21
C GLN A 225 30.71 -22.63 -3.58
N TRP A 226 31.40 -23.29 -2.65
CA TRP A 226 32.74 -23.84 -2.84
C TRP A 226 32.71 -25.38 -2.95
N PRO A 227 32.45 -25.96 -4.14
CA PRO A 227 32.30 -27.40 -4.30
C PRO A 227 33.55 -28.21 -3.92
N ALA A 228 34.72 -27.57 -3.97
CA ALA A 228 35.98 -28.16 -3.57
C ALA A 228 36.14 -28.32 -2.05
N VAL A 229 35.25 -27.73 -1.25
CA VAL A 229 35.37 -27.69 0.22
C VAL A 229 34.06 -28.11 0.87
N SER A 230 34.15 -29.07 1.80
CA SER A 230 33.07 -29.33 2.76
C SER A 230 33.44 -28.74 4.11
N VAL A 231 32.46 -28.25 4.87
CA VAL A 231 32.68 -27.78 6.24
C VAL A 231 32.19 -28.83 7.23
N ARG A 232 32.91 -29.03 8.33
CA ARG A 232 32.52 -29.84 9.48
C ARG A 232 32.76 -29.06 10.77
N ARG A 233 31.92 -29.31 11.76
CA ARG A 233 31.89 -28.57 13.02
C ARG A 233 32.42 -29.45 14.16
N VAL A 234 33.13 -28.85 15.11
CA VAL A 234 33.60 -29.55 16.31
C VAL A 234 33.44 -28.63 17.51
N ILE A 235 32.88 -29.15 18.60
CA ILE A 235 32.79 -28.44 19.90
C ILE A 235 33.84 -29.00 20.86
N ASP A 236 33.96 -30.33 20.94
CA ASP A 236 34.86 -30.97 21.89
C ASP A 236 36.35 -30.64 21.58
N PRO A 237 37.06 -29.96 22.51
CA PRO A 237 38.48 -29.63 22.33
C PRO A 237 39.37 -30.86 22.11
N ALA A 238 39.04 -32.02 22.71
CA ALA A 238 39.82 -33.25 22.54
C ALA A 238 39.69 -33.81 21.12
N VAL A 239 38.49 -33.71 20.53
CA VAL A 239 38.27 -34.05 19.11
C VAL A 239 38.93 -33.02 18.21
N ALA A 240 38.80 -31.73 18.52
CA ALA A 240 39.39 -30.64 17.75
C ALA A 240 40.93 -30.75 17.65
N ALA A 241 41.59 -31.18 18.74
CA ALA A 241 43.04 -31.38 18.78
C ALA A 241 43.55 -32.40 17.75
N LYS A 242 42.73 -33.42 17.39
CA LYS A 242 43.06 -34.38 16.31
C LYS A 242 43.28 -33.69 14.95
N PHE A 243 42.66 -32.53 14.77
CA PHE A 243 42.72 -31.72 13.57
C PHE A 243 43.64 -30.50 13.74
N LYS A 244 44.57 -30.51 14.70
CA LYS A 244 45.51 -29.41 15.00
C LYS A 244 44.81 -28.07 15.32
N ILE A 245 43.56 -28.13 15.79
CA ILE A 245 42.81 -26.94 16.16
C ILE A 245 43.18 -26.55 17.59
N ASP A 246 43.54 -25.28 17.75
CA ASP A 246 43.57 -24.60 19.05
C ASP A 246 42.37 -23.64 19.06
N PRO A 247 41.35 -23.89 19.91
CA PRO A 247 40.15 -23.05 19.99
C PRO A 247 40.42 -21.55 20.14
N THR A 248 41.56 -21.17 20.74
CA THR A 248 41.89 -19.77 21.03
C THR A 248 42.66 -19.11 19.90
N ASN A 249 43.66 -19.81 19.34
CA ASN A 249 44.62 -19.20 18.42
C ASN A 249 44.45 -19.66 16.97
N LEU A 250 44.05 -20.91 16.74
CA LEU A 250 43.95 -21.53 15.42
C LEU A 250 42.65 -22.33 15.33
N PRO A 251 41.48 -21.67 15.38
CA PRO A 251 40.18 -22.32 15.52
C PRO A 251 39.68 -23.01 14.24
N ILE A 252 40.41 -22.93 13.13
CA ILE A 252 40.03 -23.48 11.84
C ILE A 252 41.16 -24.35 11.31
N SER A 253 40.85 -25.53 10.79
CA SER A 253 41.79 -26.37 10.07
C SER A 253 41.26 -26.77 8.71
N LEU A 254 42.15 -26.85 7.71
CA LEU A 254 41.86 -27.39 6.39
C LEU A 254 42.58 -28.73 6.26
N VAL A 255 41.81 -29.78 6.02
CA VAL A 255 42.28 -31.15 5.80
C VAL A 255 42.19 -31.45 4.32
N ASP A 256 43.24 -32.00 3.71
CA ASP A 256 43.22 -32.45 2.32
C ASP A 256 43.00 -33.97 2.19
N ARG A 257 42.76 -34.46 0.97
CA ARG A 257 42.57 -35.90 0.71
C ARG A 257 43.79 -36.78 1.02
N LYS A 258 44.98 -36.20 1.23
CA LYS A 258 46.19 -36.93 1.65
C LYS A 258 46.30 -37.03 3.18
N GLY A 259 45.38 -36.40 3.91
CA GLY A 259 45.42 -36.30 5.37
C GLY A 259 46.33 -35.19 5.89
N GLU A 260 46.80 -34.28 5.03
CA GLU A 260 47.56 -33.11 5.46
C GLU A 260 46.62 -32.12 6.14
N ILE A 261 46.99 -31.66 7.33
CA ILE A 261 46.18 -30.75 8.15
C ILE A 261 46.95 -29.46 8.38
N THR A 262 46.37 -28.34 7.96
CA THR A 262 46.90 -26.99 8.18
C THR A 262 45.88 -26.15 8.95
N ALA A 263 46.31 -25.55 10.06
CA ALA A 263 45.46 -24.73 10.92
C ALA A 263 45.65 -23.23 10.63
N TYR A 264 44.61 -22.43 10.87
CA TYR A 264 44.53 -21.02 10.51
C TYR A 264 43.87 -20.18 11.61
N ALA A 265 44.35 -18.95 11.74
CA ALA A 265 43.72 -17.90 12.54
C ALA A 265 42.86 -16.99 11.64
N PRO A 266 41.58 -16.77 11.98
CA PRO A 266 40.75 -15.72 11.39
C PRO A 266 41.09 -14.34 11.98
N GLU A 267 40.57 -13.27 11.38
CA GLU A 267 40.77 -11.89 11.85
C GLU A 267 39.92 -11.58 13.10
N SER A 268 38.74 -12.19 13.21
CA SER A 268 37.80 -12.01 14.33
C SER A 268 36.95 -13.26 14.56
N THR A 269 36.29 -13.33 15.72
CA THR A 269 35.48 -14.48 16.17
C THR A 269 34.03 -14.43 15.67
N ASN A 270 33.83 -14.40 14.35
CA ASN A 270 32.50 -14.47 13.69
C ASN A 270 32.57 -15.26 12.38
N GLY A 271 31.40 -15.72 11.88
CA GLY A 271 31.33 -16.63 10.74
C GLY A 271 31.88 -16.03 9.45
N GLU A 272 31.68 -14.73 9.21
CA GLU A 272 32.20 -14.02 8.05
C GLU A 272 33.73 -14.01 8.03
N SER A 273 34.37 -13.72 9.17
CA SER A 273 35.83 -13.69 9.25
C SER A 273 36.44 -15.08 9.07
N TYR A 274 35.78 -16.12 9.58
CA TYR A 274 36.19 -17.51 9.41
C TYR A 274 36.09 -17.93 7.93
N ALA A 275 34.95 -17.63 7.29
CA ALA A 275 34.74 -17.92 5.88
C ALA A 275 35.72 -17.17 4.98
N LYS A 276 35.91 -15.86 5.21
CA LYS A 276 36.89 -15.04 4.48
C LYS A 276 38.30 -15.61 4.58
N LYS A 277 38.70 -16.09 5.77
CA LYS A 277 40.00 -16.74 5.94
C LYS A 277 40.14 -17.98 5.04
N LEU A 278 39.10 -18.80 4.95
CA LEU A 278 39.06 -19.95 4.06
C LEU A 278 39.12 -19.51 2.59
N TRP A 279 38.33 -18.50 2.19
CA TRP A 279 38.34 -17.95 0.83
C TRP A 279 39.74 -17.50 0.40
N ASP A 280 40.46 -16.77 1.26
CA ASP A 280 41.82 -16.32 0.98
C ASP A 280 42.81 -17.48 0.79
N VAL A 281 42.71 -18.49 1.65
CA VAL A 281 43.56 -19.70 1.58
C VAL A 281 43.29 -20.49 0.30
N LEU A 282 42.02 -20.65 -0.06
CA LEU A 282 41.61 -21.38 -1.26
C LEU A 282 41.93 -20.60 -2.55
N GLY A 283 41.78 -19.28 -2.54
CA GLY A 283 42.17 -18.40 -3.64
C GLY A 283 43.67 -18.49 -3.95
N LYS A 284 44.53 -18.54 -2.91
CA LYS A 284 45.97 -18.81 -3.08
C LYS A 284 46.30 -20.17 -3.69
N LYS A 285 45.35 -21.12 -3.63
CA LYS A 285 45.43 -22.45 -4.24
C LYS A 285 44.73 -22.51 -5.61
N ASN A 286 44.31 -21.37 -6.18
CA ASN A 286 43.56 -21.26 -7.43
C ASN A 286 42.22 -22.03 -7.43
N ILE A 287 41.63 -22.20 -6.24
CA ILE A 287 40.28 -22.75 -6.08
C ILE A 287 39.33 -21.58 -6.03
N THR A 288 38.24 -21.67 -6.80
CA THR A 288 37.27 -20.58 -6.93
C THR A 288 35.85 -21.07 -6.61
N PRO A 289 34.98 -20.19 -6.07
CA PRO A 289 33.58 -20.52 -5.86
C PRO A 289 32.83 -20.62 -7.19
N ARG A 290 31.68 -21.30 -7.17
CA ARG A 290 30.71 -21.22 -8.26
C ARG A 290 30.16 -19.78 -8.36
N PRO A 291 29.87 -19.28 -9.58
CA PRO A 291 29.20 -18.00 -9.73
C PRO A 291 27.85 -17.99 -9.02
N VAL A 292 27.55 -16.91 -8.31
CA VAL A 292 26.22 -16.72 -7.71
C VAL A 292 25.22 -16.48 -8.83
N THR A 293 24.26 -17.40 -8.99
CA THR A 293 23.19 -17.23 -9.99
C THR A 293 22.05 -16.45 -9.33
N VAL A 294 22.09 -15.12 -9.41
CA VAL A 294 20.94 -14.30 -9.05
C VAL A 294 19.97 -14.36 -10.22
N HIS A 295 18.83 -15.04 -10.07
CA HIS A 295 17.74 -14.95 -11.04
C HIS A 295 17.15 -13.53 -10.97
N GLN A 296 17.72 -12.62 -11.77
CA GLN A 296 17.17 -11.29 -11.96
C GLN A 296 16.24 -11.31 -13.19
N PRO A 297 14.97 -10.91 -13.05
CA PRO A 297 14.20 -10.44 -14.20
C PRO A 297 14.97 -9.30 -14.87
N SER A 298 14.95 -9.27 -16.19
CA SER A 298 15.63 -8.28 -17.03
C SER A 298 15.38 -6.86 -16.53
N ALA A 299 16.44 -6.14 -16.20
CA ALA A 299 16.40 -4.75 -15.75
C ALA A 299 15.61 -3.90 -16.74
N THR A 300 14.45 -3.39 -16.30
CA THR A 300 13.80 -2.28 -16.99
C THR A 300 14.27 -1.02 -16.29
N PRO A 301 14.97 -0.08 -16.97
CA PRO A 301 15.39 1.16 -16.34
C PRO A 301 14.18 1.82 -15.68
N ALA A 302 14.35 2.28 -14.44
CA ALA A 302 13.32 3.07 -13.76
C ALA A 302 13.00 4.30 -14.62
N SER A 303 11.92 4.19 -15.39
CA SER A 303 11.42 5.30 -16.19
C SER A 303 10.91 6.33 -15.20
N LYS A 304 11.61 7.48 -15.08
CA LYS A 304 11.02 8.65 -14.43
C LYS A 304 9.61 8.84 -14.96
N ILE A 305 8.62 8.90 -14.07
CA ILE A 305 7.23 9.11 -14.48
C ILE A 305 7.18 10.42 -15.27
N LYS A 306 6.77 10.34 -16.54
CA LYS A 306 6.66 11.49 -17.42
C LYS A 306 5.64 12.48 -16.80
N GLY A 307 6.09 13.68 -16.43
CA GLY A 307 5.25 14.71 -15.80
C GLY A 307 5.39 14.86 -14.28
N GLN A 308 6.19 14.05 -13.57
CA GLN A 308 6.37 14.18 -12.11
C GLN A 308 6.91 15.55 -11.70
N ASN A 309 7.89 16.08 -12.44
CA ASN A 309 8.44 17.43 -12.18
C ASN A 309 7.38 18.52 -12.40
N GLU A 310 6.50 18.38 -13.39
CA GLU A 310 5.43 19.36 -13.66
C GLU A 310 4.41 19.40 -12.51
N LEU A 311 4.10 18.24 -11.91
CA LEU A 311 3.26 18.15 -10.72
C LEU A 311 3.94 18.78 -9.50
N ILE A 312 5.23 18.53 -9.29
CA ILE A 312 5.99 19.14 -8.18
C ILE A 312 5.99 20.67 -8.32
N ASP A 313 6.27 21.18 -9.52
CA ASP A 313 6.24 22.62 -9.82
C ASP A 313 4.86 23.22 -9.58
N GLU A 314 3.79 22.49 -9.92
CA GLU A 314 2.41 22.90 -9.62
C GLU A 314 2.16 23.05 -8.12
N VAL A 315 2.58 22.07 -7.32
CA VAL A 315 2.40 22.10 -5.86
C VAL A 315 3.20 23.24 -5.22
N HIS A 316 4.39 23.54 -5.75
CA HIS A 316 5.17 24.68 -5.27
C HIS A 316 4.55 26.04 -5.61
N ARG A 317 3.96 26.19 -6.80
CA ARG A 317 3.26 27.41 -7.21
C ARG A 317 1.99 27.64 -6.40
N ASN A 318 1.19 26.59 -6.24
CA ASN A 318 -0.11 26.63 -5.59
C ASN A 318 -0.02 26.09 -4.16
N LYS A 319 0.76 26.79 -3.33
CA LYS A 319 0.93 26.44 -1.91
C LYS A 319 -0.43 26.30 -1.22
N HIS A 320 -0.54 25.29 -0.37
CA HIS A 320 -1.70 25.00 0.48
C HIS A 320 -2.97 24.54 -0.23
N PHE A 321 -2.94 24.35 -1.55
CA PHE A 321 -4.09 23.78 -2.25
C PHE A 321 -4.29 22.33 -1.81
N VAL A 322 -5.54 22.00 -1.48
CA VAL A 322 -6.00 20.62 -1.35
C VAL A 322 -6.46 20.16 -2.73
N TYR A 323 -5.94 19.04 -3.22
CA TYR A 323 -6.30 18.50 -4.53
C TYR A 323 -7.30 17.36 -4.38
N GLN A 324 -8.33 17.37 -5.22
CA GLN A 324 -9.35 16.32 -5.29
C GLN A 324 -8.71 14.95 -5.50
N ALA A 325 -7.69 14.88 -6.35
CA ALA A 325 -6.95 13.67 -6.64
C ALA A 325 -6.39 13.00 -5.37
N ASP A 326 -5.77 13.76 -4.46
CA ASP A 326 -5.19 13.17 -3.25
C ASP A 326 -6.25 12.67 -2.27
N LEU A 327 -7.35 13.42 -2.12
CA LEU A 327 -8.47 13.01 -1.25
C LEU A 327 -9.09 11.69 -1.74
N GLU A 328 -9.28 11.55 -3.06
CA GLU A 328 -9.78 10.33 -3.67
C GLU A 328 -8.82 9.16 -3.51
N GLN A 329 -7.52 9.39 -3.73
CA GLN A 329 -6.51 8.35 -3.57
C GLN A 329 -6.36 7.91 -2.11
N ALA A 330 -6.56 8.81 -1.14
CA ALA A 330 -6.60 8.45 0.28
C ALA A 330 -7.75 7.47 0.55
N ILE A 331 -8.97 7.81 0.09
CA ILE A 331 -10.16 6.96 0.29
C ILE A 331 -10.01 5.63 -0.43
N ARG A 332 -9.57 5.66 -1.70
CA ARG A 332 -9.31 4.45 -2.47
C ARG A 332 -8.34 3.53 -1.73
N THR A 333 -7.20 4.05 -1.30
CA THR A 333 -6.18 3.26 -0.58
C THR A 333 -6.71 2.73 0.74
N VAL A 334 -7.49 3.50 1.50
CA VAL A 334 -8.11 3.02 2.74
C VAL A 334 -9.00 1.80 2.47
N LEU A 335 -9.90 1.90 1.49
CA LEU A 335 -10.91 0.86 1.22
C LEU A 335 -10.30 -0.37 0.52
N HIS A 336 -9.60 -0.15 -0.60
CA HIS A 336 -9.06 -1.22 -1.43
C HIS A 336 -7.84 -1.89 -0.81
N ASN A 337 -7.09 -1.16 0.01
CA ASN A 337 -5.80 -1.61 0.50
C ASN A 337 -5.86 -1.90 2.01
N GLU A 338 -5.98 -0.87 2.84
CA GLU A 338 -5.74 -1.00 4.29
C GLU A 338 -6.82 -1.86 4.96
N VAL A 339 -8.09 -1.64 4.65
CA VAL A 339 -9.20 -2.47 5.20
C VAL A 339 -9.22 -3.86 4.59
N SER A 340 -9.07 -3.97 3.27
CA SER A 340 -9.19 -5.24 2.55
C SER A 340 -8.07 -6.23 2.91
N LYS A 341 -6.87 -5.77 3.29
CA LYS A 341 -5.75 -6.63 3.73
C LYS A 341 -5.97 -7.33 5.07
N VAL A 342 -6.86 -6.81 5.92
CA VAL A 342 -7.05 -7.37 7.26
C VAL A 342 -7.73 -8.74 7.17
N GLY A 343 -7.08 -9.79 7.66
CA GLY A 343 -7.65 -11.15 7.66
C GLY A 343 -8.98 -11.24 8.40
N GLU A 344 -9.00 -10.76 9.64
CA GLU A 344 -10.20 -10.71 10.48
C GLU A 344 -10.46 -9.31 11.05
N ILE A 345 -11.68 -8.81 10.84
CA ILE A 345 -12.23 -7.54 11.32
C ILE A 345 -13.33 -7.85 12.35
N SER A 346 -12.94 -7.95 13.61
CA SER A 346 -13.81 -8.23 14.76
C SER A 346 -13.52 -7.28 15.92
N GLY A 347 -14.43 -7.21 16.90
CA GLY A 347 -14.26 -6.41 18.12
C GLY A 347 -13.95 -4.93 17.85
N GLU A 348 -12.83 -4.43 18.38
CA GLU A 348 -12.42 -3.03 18.23
C GLU A 348 -12.18 -2.64 16.76
N LYS A 349 -11.67 -3.55 15.92
CA LYS A 349 -11.44 -3.30 14.49
C LYS A 349 -12.75 -3.03 13.76
N LEU A 350 -13.77 -3.83 14.05
CA LEU A 350 -15.09 -3.70 13.45
C LEU A 350 -15.76 -2.38 13.85
N LEU A 351 -15.70 -2.03 15.14
CA LEU A 351 -16.21 -0.75 15.64
C LEU A 351 -15.46 0.43 15.01
N ALA A 352 -14.14 0.34 14.88
CA ALA A 352 -13.32 1.36 14.23
C ALA A 352 -13.72 1.56 12.75
N LEU A 353 -13.93 0.46 12.01
CA LEU A 353 -14.36 0.51 10.61
C LEU A 353 -15.76 1.13 10.48
N GLN A 354 -16.70 0.74 11.33
CA GLN A 354 -18.06 1.29 11.34
C GLN A 354 -18.05 2.81 11.60
N ARG A 355 -17.28 3.26 12.59
CA ARG A 355 -17.11 4.70 12.89
C ARG A 355 -16.45 5.44 11.73
N PHE A 356 -15.40 4.86 11.15
CA PHE A 356 -14.71 5.45 10.00
C PHE A 356 -15.65 5.61 8.80
N LEU A 357 -16.40 4.58 8.44
CA LEU A 357 -17.36 4.65 7.32
C LEU A 357 -18.52 5.62 7.60
N ALA A 358 -18.97 5.75 8.86
CA ALA A 358 -19.99 6.72 9.23
C ALA A 358 -19.52 8.18 9.11
N VAL A 359 -18.25 8.45 9.45
CA VAL A 359 -17.62 9.76 9.25
C VAL A 359 -17.41 10.02 7.75
N LEU A 360 -16.91 9.02 7.03
CA LEU A 360 -16.68 9.13 5.59
C LEU A 360 -17.99 9.35 4.83
N GLN A 361 -19.07 8.66 5.18
CA GLN A 361 -20.38 8.85 4.55
C GLN A 361 -20.91 10.28 4.67
N ARG A 362 -20.56 11.00 5.75
CA ARG A 362 -20.98 12.39 5.98
C ARG A 362 -20.08 13.43 5.33
N TYR A 363 -18.78 13.16 5.27
CA TYR A 363 -17.78 14.17 4.89
C TYR A 363 -16.93 13.80 3.67
N ASN A 364 -17.23 12.71 2.95
CA ASN A 364 -16.39 12.32 1.82
C ASN A 364 -16.45 13.39 0.68
N PRO A 365 -15.32 13.65 0.02
CA PRO A 365 -15.23 14.58 -1.10
C PRO A 365 -15.46 13.94 -2.48
N LEU A 366 -15.91 12.68 -2.56
CA LEU A 366 -16.11 11.97 -3.84
C LEU A 366 -17.30 12.54 -4.63
N GLY A 367 -17.41 12.14 -5.90
CA GLY A 367 -18.61 12.39 -6.70
C GLY A 367 -19.85 11.67 -6.19
N ALA A 368 -20.97 11.81 -6.91
CA ALA A 368 -22.26 11.20 -6.53
C ALA A 368 -22.19 9.67 -6.41
N ASN A 369 -21.51 9.01 -7.35
CA ASN A 369 -21.32 7.56 -7.33
C ASN A 369 -20.48 7.12 -6.12
N GLY A 370 -19.44 7.88 -5.76
CA GLY A 370 -18.62 7.60 -4.59
C GLY A 370 -19.36 7.78 -3.27
N HIS A 371 -20.20 8.81 -3.16
CA HIS A 371 -21.12 8.95 -2.02
C HIS A 371 -22.04 7.74 -1.88
N GLN A 372 -22.63 7.28 -2.99
CA GLN A 372 -23.50 6.11 -2.98
C GLN A 372 -22.74 4.83 -2.61
N LEU A 373 -21.50 4.67 -3.09
CA LEU A 373 -20.64 3.55 -2.73
C LEU A 373 -20.35 3.53 -1.23
N VAL A 374 -19.89 4.64 -0.67
CA VAL A 374 -19.55 4.73 0.76
C VAL A 374 -20.80 4.50 1.62
N SER A 375 -21.95 5.04 1.23
CA SER A 375 -23.21 4.81 1.94
C SER A 375 -23.59 3.32 1.95
N LYS A 376 -23.57 2.66 0.79
CA LYS A 376 -23.90 1.23 0.71
C LYS A 376 -22.91 0.35 1.46
N LEU A 377 -21.63 0.70 1.42
CA LEU A 377 -20.58 -0.02 2.13
C LEU A 377 -20.73 0.14 3.65
N LYS A 378 -21.05 1.35 4.13
CA LYS A 378 -21.40 1.60 5.53
C LYS A 378 -22.59 0.75 5.95
N ASP A 379 -23.65 0.73 5.15
CA ASP A 379 -24.86 -0.07 5.43
C ASP A 379 -24.60 -1.58 5.41
N TYR A 380 -23.65 -2.05 4.61
CA TYR A 380 -23.18 -3.43 4.64
C TYR A 380 -22.41 -3.75 5.93
N VAL A 381 -21.41 -2.96 6.29
CA VAL A 381 -20.54 -3.23 7.45
C VAL A 381 -21.30 -3.17 8.78
N VAL A 382 -22.31 -2.31 8.91
CA VAL A 382 -23.13 -2.24 10.15
C VAL A 382 -24.04 -3.46 10.36
N GLN A 383 -24.20 -4.33 9.36
CA GLN A 383 -24.95 -5.59 9.52
C GLN A 383 -24.16 -6.64 10.30
N PHE A 384 -22.84 -6.47 10.43
CA PHE A 384 -21.98 -7.38 11.16
C PHE A 384 -21.87 -6.95 12.63
N ASN A 385 -22.23 -7.84 13.54
CA ASN A 385 -22.09 -7.63 14.99
C ASN A 385 -20.79 -8.24 15.55
N ASP A 386 -20.35 -9.37 15.01
CA ASP A 386 -19.22 -10.13 15.58
C ASP A 386 -17.97 -10.07 14.71
N LYS A 387 -18.07 -10.48 13.44
CA LYS A 387 -16.93 -10.70 12.56
C LYS A 387 -17.25 -10.42 11.10
N LEU A 388 -16.38 -9.64 10.47
CA LEU A 388 -16.26 -9.45 9.01
C LEU A 388 -14.83 -9.84 8.60
N THR A 389 -14.63 -10.39 7.41
CA THR A 389 -13.27 -10.62 6.86
C THR A 389 -12.92 -9.56 5.83
N GLY A 390 -11.62 -9.23 5.69
CA GLY A 390 -11.17 -8.31 4.64
C GLY A 390 -11.52 -8.80 3.23
N SER A 391 -11.55 -10.12 3.01
CA SER A 391 -12.00 -10.70 1.74
C SER A 391 -13.48 -10.44 1.45
N GLN A 392 -14.37 -10.58 2.46
CA GLN A 392 -15.80 -10.27 2.30
C GLN A 392 -16.03 -8.77 2.07
N PHE A 393 -15.22 -7.92 2.71
CA PHE A 393 -15.26 -6.48 2.48
C PHE A 393 -14.82 -6.13 1.05
N GLU A 394 -13.70 -6.71 0.60
CA GLU A 394 -13.16 -6.53 -0.75
C GLU A 394 -14.15 -6.99 -1.83
N GLU A 395 -14.81 -8.15 -1.63
CA GLU A 395 -15.82 -8.67 -2.54
C GLU A 395 -17.03 -7.74 -2.65
N GLU A 396 -17.55 -7.22 -1.54
CA GLU A 396 -18.66 -6.28 -1.54
C GLU A 396 -18.26 -4.94 -2.17
N LEU A 397 -17.07 -4.42 -1.86
CA LEU A 397 -16.52 -3.21 -2.47
C LEU A 397 -16.48 -3.34 -4.00
N LYS A 398 -15.88 -4.43 -4.48
CA LYS A 398 -15.81 -4.79 -5.90
C LYS A 398 -17.20 -4.90 -6.54
N ARG A 399 -18.14 -5.56 -5.87
CA ARG A 399 -19.53 -5.68 -6.34
C ARG A 399 -20.20 -4.30 -6.47
N LEU A 400 -20.02 -3.41 -5.50
CA LEU A 400 -20.58 -2.05 -5.53
C LEU A 400 -19.95 -1.23 -6.66
N GLU A 401 -18.64 -1.29 -6.83
CA GLU A 401 -17.94 -0.58 -7.91
C GLU A 401 -18.37 -1.07 -9.29
N ALA A 402 -18.59 -2.36 -9.49
CA ALA A 402 -19.08 -2.88 -10.77
C ALA A 402 -20.41 -2.21 -11.21
N HIS A 403 -21.23 -1.75 -10.27
CA HIS A 403 -22.52 -1.09 -10.55
C HIS A 403 -22.43 0.44 -10.55
N LEU A 404 -21.50 1.01 -9.78
CA LEU A 404 -21.36 2.46 -9.57
C LEU A 404 -20.18 3.08 -10.33
N SER A 405 -19.41 2.26 -11.06
CA SER A 405 -18.25 2.73 -11.81
C SER A 405 -18.66 3.73 -12.90
N PRO A 406 -17.88 4.80 -13.10
CA PRO A 406 -16.66 5.16 -12.37
C PRO A 406 -16.93 5.89 -11.04
N VAL A 407 -16.19 5.52 -10.00
CA VAL A 407 -16.28 6.09 -8.63
C VAL A 407 -15.26 7.19 -8.41
N TYR A 408 -14.02 6.94 -8.82
CA TYR A 408 -12.89 7.86 -8.66
C TYR A 408 -12.64 8.65 -9.94
N SER A 409 -12.50 9.96 -9.80
CA SER A 409 -12.13 10.87 -10.88
C SER A 409 -10.62 10.87 -11.18
N SER A 410 -9.80 10.53 -10.18
CA SER A 410 -8.34 10.40 -10.30
C SER A 410 -7.82 8.97 -10.14
N THR A 411 -6.61 8.72 -10.67
CA THR A 411 -5.84 7.48 -10.45
C THR A 411 -4.44 7.71 -9.88
N HIS A 412 -4.04 8.97 -9.64
CA HIS A 412 -2.70 9.33 -9.19
C HIS A 412 -2.73 10.48 -8.17
N PHE A 413 -1.65 10.61 -7.41
CA PHE A 413 -1.44 11.74 -6.49
C PHE A 413 -1.02 12.99 -7.26
N VAL A 414 -1.45 14.15 -6.78
CA VAL A 414 -1.07 15.46 -7.32
C VAL A 414 -0.38 16.28 -6.23
N GLY A 415 -1.14 16.78 -5.25
CA GLY A 415 -0.62 17.53 -4.12
C GLY A 415 0.28 16.70 -3.21
N CYS A 416 0.10 15.39 -3.18
CA CYS A 416 0.90 14.46 -2.39
C CYS A 416 1.98 13.72 -3.20
N VAL A 417 2.29 14.17 -4.42
CA VAL A 417 3.42 13.65 -5.19
C VAL A 417 4.75 13.95 -4.48
N GLY A 418 5.63 12.96 -4.36
CA GLY A 418 6.98 13.16 -3.83
C GLY A 418 8.02 13.38 -4.92
N SER A 419 9.23 13.81 -4.55
CA SER A 419 10.39 13.88 -5.47
C SER A 419 10.87 12.49 -5.92
N SER A 420 10.46 11.44 -5.20
CA SER A 420 10.62 10.03 -5.56
C SER A 420 9.30 9.28 -5.30
N PRO A 421 8.96 8.23 -6.08
CA PRO A 421 7.74 7.44 -5.88
C PRO A 421 7.56 6.87 -4.47
N ARG A 422 8.66 6.71 -3.72
CA ARG A 422 8.70 6.21 -2.34
C ARG A 422 8.37 7.27 -1.28
N LEU A 423 8.20 8.53 -1.68
CA LEU A 423 8.02 9.67 -0.78
C LEU A 423 6.57 10.14 -0.80
N ARG A 424 6.13 10.70 0.34
CA ARG A 424 4.80 11.32 0.52
C ARG A 424 3.64 10.35 0.24
N GLY A 425 2.98 10.47 -0.91
CA GLY A 425 1.92 9.56 -1.37
C GLY A 425 0.79 9.38 -0.36
N PHE A 426 0.47 8.11 -0.05
CA PHE A 426 -0.67 7.77 0.79
C PHE A 426 -0.65 8.46 2.16
N SER A 427 0.51 8.47 2.84
CA SER A 427 0.63 9.08 4.17
C SER A 427 0.27 10.57 4.16
N CYS A 428 0.73 11.32 3.15
CA CYS A 428 0.37 12.72 2.93
C CYS A 428 -1.13 12.86 2.69
N SER A 429 -1.68 12.03 1.79
CA SER A 429 -3.09 12.12 1.40
C SER A 429 -4.04 11.79 2.56
N LEU A 430 -3.64 10.87 3.44
CA LEU A 430 -4.40 10.48 4.62
C LEU A 430 -4.46 11.62 5.65
N TRP A 431 -3.34 12.30 5.90
CA TRP A 431 -3.34 13.52 6.71
C TRP A 431 -4.27 14.58 6.12
N THR A 432 -4.16 14.84 4.82
CA THR A 432 -5.03 15.79 4.11
C THR A 432 -6.51 15.42 4.23
N LEU A 433 -6.85 14.13 4.10
CA LEU A 433 -8.23 13.65 4.26
C LEU A 433 -8.78 13.89 5.67
N PHE A 434 -8.00 13.60 6.73
CA PHE A 434 -8.46 13.84 8.10
C PHE A 434 -8.59 15.33 8.42
N HIS A 435 -7.65 16.18 7.96
CA HIS A 435 -7.78 17.64 8.11
C HIS A 435 -9.00 18.19 7.36
N PHE A 436 -9.25 17.68 6.15
CA PHE A 436 -10.45 18.00 5.40
C PHE A 436 -11.71 17.61 6.19
N MET A 437 -11.81 16.37 6.67
CA MET A 437 -12.98 15.89 7.39
C MET A 437 -13.21 16.61 8.73
N THR A 438 -12.16 17.00 9.48
CA THR A 438 -12.34 17.78 10.72
C THR A 438 -12.89 19.17 10.42
N VAL A 439 -12.42 19.84 9.38
CA VAL A 439 -12.96 21.14 8.93
C VAL A 439 -14.40 21.01 8.45
N GLN A 440 -14.71 19.97 7.67
CA GLN A 440 -16.07 19.69 7.22
C GLN A 440 -17.02 19.42 8.39
N ALA A 441 -16.57 18.67 9.39
CA ALA A 441 -17.35 18.43 10.61
C ALA A 441 -17.59 19.72 11.40
N ALA A 442 -16.57 20.59 11.53
CA ALA A 442 -16.69 21.87 12.23
C ALA A 442 -17.65 22.86 11.56
N ASN A 443 -17.86 22.73 10.24
CA ASN A 443 -18.80 23.56 9.48
C ASN A 443 -20.18 22.91 9.30
N ASN A 444 -20.43 21.72 9.88
CA ASN A 444 -21.67 20.97 9.76
C ASN A 444 -22.32 20.75 11.14
N GLU A 445 -23.64 20.95 11.24
CA GLU A 445 -24.43 20.79 12.47
C GLU A 445 -25.12 19.41 12.62
N GLU A 446 -25.03 18.54 11.61
CA GLU A 446 -25.67 17.21 11.59
C GLU A 446 -25.26 16.32 12.77
N SER A 447 -24.01 16.46 13.21
CA SER A 447 -23.49 15.82 14.42
C SER A 447 -23.13 16.87 15.44
N GLN A 448 -23.38 16.60 16.71
CA GLN A 448 -22.95 17.46 17.83
C GLN A 448 -21.76 16.85 18.58
N ASP A 449 -21.29 15.66 18.18
CA ASP A 449 -20.13 15.01 18.80
C ASP A 449 -18.84 15.69 18.33
N PRO A 450 -18.10 16.37 19.23
CA PRO A 450 -16.85 17.04 18.86
C PRO A 450 -15.73 16.06 18.54
N LEU A 451 -15.85 14.80 18.97
CA LEU A 451 -14.80 13.81 18.81
C LEU A 451 -14.98 12.97 17.56
N GLU A 452 -16.12 12.99 16.87
CA GLU A 452 -16.49 11.97 15.88
C GLU A 452 -15.38 11.64 14.86
N VAL A 453 -14.72 12.67 14.30
CA VAL A 453 -13.64 12.51 13.31
C VAL A 453 -12.36 12.02 14.00
N LEU A 454 -12.04 12.54 15.17
CA LEU A 454 -10.86 12.14 15.95
C LEU A 454 -10.97 10.70 16.47
N GLN A 455 -12.17 10.26 16.89
CA GLN A 455 -12.40 8.87 17.31
C GLN A 455 -12.29 7.91 16.13
N ALA A 456 -12.87 8.29 14.98
CA ALA A 456 -12.75 7.52 13.74
C ALA A 456 -11.29 7.43 13.28
N MET A 457 -10.56 8.54 13.29
CA MET A 457 -9.13 8.58 12.97
C MET A 457 -8.32 7.70 13.93
N HIS A 458 -8.55 7.83 15.24
CA HIS A 458 -7.86 7.05 16.26
C HIS A 458 -8.07 5.55 16.07
N GLY A 459 -9.34 5.14 15.91
CA GLY A 459 -9.69 3.74 15.67
C GLY A 459 -9.10 3.22 14.37
N TYR A 460 -9.18 4.00 13.29
CA TYR A 460 -8.61 3.64 11.99
C TYR A 460 -7.09 3.44 12.08
N ILE A 461 -6.36 4.41 12.62
CA ILE A 461 -4.89 4.35 12.72
C ILE A 461 -4.45 3.17 13.57
N LYS A 462 -5.14 2.91 14.68
CA LYS A 462 -4.80 1.79 15.57
C LYS A 462 -4.97 0.42 14.89
N ASN A 463 -6.00 0.26 14.06
CA ASN A 463 -6.48 -1.05 13.65
C ASN A 463 -6.21 -1.40 12.17
N PHE A 464 -5.99 -0.41 11.32
CA PHE A 464 -5.88 -0.60 9.86
C PHE A 464 -4.65 0.04 9.24
N PHE A 465 -4.11 1.12 9.83
CA PHE A 465 -2.96 1.81 9.25
C PHE A 465 -1.69 0.95 9.35
N GLY A 466 -1.12 0.60 8.20
CA GLY A 466 -0.10 -0.45 8.11
C GLY A 466 1.24 -0.16 8.79
N CYS A 467 1.64 1.11 8.99
CA CYS A 467 2.89 1.43 9.66
C CYS A 467 2.74 1.28 11.18
N THR A 468 3.18 0.16 11.75
CA THR A 468 3.06 -0.14 13.19
C THR A 468 3.73 0.93 14.05
N GLU A 469 4.99 1.28 13.76
CA GLU A 469 5.73 2.32 14.50
C GLU A 469 5.02 3.68 14.45
N CYS A 470 4.49 4.05 13.28
CA CYS A 470 3.74 5.29 13.10
C CYS A 470 2.42 5.28 13.89
N SER A 471 1.72 4.13 13.89
CA SER A 471 0.49 3.94 14.63
C SER A 471 0.74 4.06 16.12
N GLU A 472 1.72 3.34 16.66
CA GLU A 472 2.11 3.39 18.07
C GLU A 472 2.49 4.81 18.51
N HIS A 473 3.30 5.51 17.72
CA HIS A 473 3.61 6.91 17.98
C HIS A 473 2.34 7.79 17.98
N PHE A 474 1.44 7.59 17.01
CA PHE A 474 0.18 8.32 16.98
C PHE A 474 -0.69 8.01 18.20
N GLN A 475 -0.80 6.75 18.64
CA GLN A 475 -1.55 6.37 19.85
C GLN A 475 -0.95 7.04 21.10
N ALA A 476 0.38 7.04 21.24
CA ALA A 476 1.09 7.68 22.34
C ALA A 476 0.88 9.21 22.35
N MET A 477 1.02 9.84 21.19
CA MET A 477 0.74 11.27 21.00
C MET A 477 -0.72 11.58 21.30
N ALA A 478 -1.66 10.76 20.82
CA ALA A 478 -3.09 10.96 21.01
C ALA A 478 -3.47 10.96 22.50
N SER A 479 -2.92 10.02 23.26
CA SER A 479 -3.06 9.95 24.71
C SER A 479 -2.45 11.17 25.41
N ARG A 480 -1.17 11.50 25.13
CA ARG A 480 -0.48 12.65 25.74
C ARG A 480 -1.17 13.99 25.44
N ARG A 481 -1.70 14.16 24.22
CA ARG A 481 -2.45 15.35 23.79
C ARG A 481 -3.93 15.31 24.19
N LYS A 482 -4.36 14.33 24.98
CA LYS A 482 -5.72 14.21 25.52
C LYS A 482 -6.81 14.24 24.43
N ILE A 483 -6.66 13.40 23.39
CA ILE A 483 -7.59 13.33 22.26
C ILE A 483 -9.07 13.21 22.68
N TRP A 484 -9.34 12.54 23.81
CA TRP A 484 -10.70 12.32 24.33
C TRP A 484 -11.28 13.50 25.14
N SER A 485 -10.52 14.57 25.34
CA SER A 485 -10.93 15.75 26.12
C SER A 485 -11.12 17.01 25.27
N VAL A 486 -11.21 16.84 23.94
CA VAL A 486 -11.44 17.95 23.02
C VAL A 486 -12.88 18.46 23.17
N PRO A 487 -13.09 19.75 23.48
CA PRO A 487 -14.38 20.25 23.96
C PRO A 487 -15.38 20.59 22.85
N ASN A 488 -14.92 20.90 21.64
CA ASN A 488 -15.77 21.28 20.51
C ASN A 488 -15.09 20.95 19.18
N LYS A 489 -15.84 21.05 18.07
CA LYS A 489 -15.37 20.68 16.72
C LYS A 489 -14.25 21.58 16.19
N GLU A 490 -14.20 22.85 16.58
CA GLU A 490 -13.11 23.76 16.18
C GLU A 490 -11.80 23.41 16.89
N GLU A 491 -11.88 23.08 18.17
CA GLU A 491 -10.75 22.53 18.93
C GLU A 491 -10.32 21.17 18.39
N ALA A 492 -11.19 20.39 17.74
CA ALA A 492 -10.79 19.16 17.05
C ALA A 492 -9.92 19.45 15.82
N VAL A 493 -10.22 20.51 15.06
CA VAL A 493 -9.38 21.00 13.95
C VAL A 493 -8.01 21.41 14.49
N LEU A 494 -7.98 22.22 15.55
CA LEU A 494 -6.73 22.69 16.18
C LEU A 494 -5.94 21.55 16.83
N TRP A 495 -6.62 20.58 17.42
CA TRP A 495 -5.97 19.40 18.01
C TRP A 495 -5.20 18.63 16.93
N LEU A 496 -5.85 18.35 15.80
CA LEU A 496 -5.25 17.61 14.70
C LEU A 496 -4.08 18.37 14.07
N TRP A 497 -4.24 19.69 13.89
CA TRP A 497 -3.17 20.57 13.43
C TRP A 497 -1.94 20.53 14.34
N ALA A 498 -2.14 20.70 15.64
CA ALA A 498 -1.04 20.71 16.59
C ALA A 498 -0.36 19.33 16.72
N ALA A 499 -1.14 18.25 16.62
CA ALA A 499 -0.62 16.89 16.56
C ALA A 499 0.23 16.68 15.29
N HIS A 500 -0.22 17.17 14.13
CA HIS A 500 0.54 17.06 12.88
C HIS A 500 1.85 17.87 12.93
N ASN A 501 1.83 19.06 13.54
CA ASN A 501 3.04 19.87 13.74
C ASN A 501 4.07 19.23 14.67
N GLU A 502 3.61 18.48 15.67
CA GLU A 502 4.49 17.69 16.53
C GLU A 502 5.19 16.57 15.75
N VAL A 503 4.45 15.90 14.84
CA VAL A 503 5.02 14.92 13.91
C VAL A 503 6.01 15.58 12.94
N ASN A 504 5.69 16.78 12.42
CA ASN A 504 6.61 17.54 11.56
C ASN A 504 7.91 17.89 12.29
N GLN A 505 7.83 18.30 13.56
CA GLN A 505 9.03 18.59 14.36
C GLN A 505 9.90 17.35 14.53
N ARG A 506 9.31 16.21 14.84
CA ARG A 506 10.03 14.94 15.01
C ARG A 506 10.69 14.45 13.73
N LEU A 507 10.00 14.60 12.58
CA LEU A 507 10.46 14.07 11.29
C LEU A 507 11.34 15.05 10.49
N ALA A 508 11.58 16.26 11.00
CA ALA A 508 12.46 17.23 10.34
C ALA A 508 13.90 16.69 10.29
N GLY A 509 14.47 16.58 9.08
CA GLY A 509 15.79 16.00 8.84
C GLY A 509 15.85 14.47 8.95
N ASP A 510 14.73 13.78 9.16
CA ASP A 510 14.68 12.32 9.17
C ASP A 510 14.95 11.75 7.76
N ALA A 511 15.51 10.54 7.66
CA ALA A 511 15.76 9.88 6.37
C ALA A 511 14.46 9.66 5.55
N THR A 512 13.29 9.74 6.20
CA THR A 512 12.00 9.66 5.52
C THR A 512 11.50 10.98 4.93
N GLU A 513 12.15 12.11 5.23
CA GLU A 513 11.81 13.43 4.72
C GLU A 513 12.03 13.52 3.21
N ASP A 514 11.14 14.24 2.53
CA ASP A 514 11.30 14.53 1.11
C ASP A 514 12.10 15.84 0.97
N PRO A 515 13.26 15.85 0.29
CA PRO A 515 14.08 17.06 0.14
C PRO A 515 13.35 18.23 -0.51
N GLU A 516 12.40 17.98 -1.42
CA GLU A 516 11.59 19.03 -2.05
C GLU A 516 10.45 19.52 -1.14
N PHE A 517 10.09 18.75 -0.11
CA PHE A 517 8.99 19.05 0.81
C PHE A 517 9.43 18.90 2.29
N PRO A 518 10.37 19.73 2.76
CA PRO A 518 10.90 19.64 4.13
C PRO A 518 9.81 19.89 5.17
N LYS A 519 9.86 19.13 6.27
CA LYS A 519 8.98 19.24 7.42
C LYS A 519 9.25 20.55 8.14
N LYS A 520 8.22 21.36 8.26
CA LYS A 520 8.25 22.67 8.93
C LYS A 520 7.05 22.77 9.84
N GLN A 521 7.15 23.64 10.84
CA GLN A 521 5.98 24.09 11.57
C GLN A 521 5.03 24.79 10.59
N PHE A 522 3.77 24.36 10.59
CA PHE A 522 2.75 24.75 9.63
C PHE A 522 1.63 25.57 10.31
N PRO A 523 1.06 26.60 9.68
CA PRO A 523 1.60 27.26 8.48
C PRO A 523 2.93 27.94 8.81
N ALA A 524 3.77 28.14 7.80
CA ALA A 524 5.00 28.93 7.97
C ALA A 524 4.66 30.45 8.03
N PRO A 525 5.56 31.31 8.54
CA PRO A 525 5.28 32.74 8.68
C PRO A 525 4.98 33.46 7.35
N ASP A 526 5.59 32.99 6.25
CA ASP A 526 5.33 33.50 4.89
C ASP A 526 3.93 33.13 4.36
N SER A 527 3.29 32.15 4.99
CA SER A 527 2.00 31.60 4.60
C SER A 527 0.85 32.15 5.44
N CYS A 528 1.12 32.48 6.71
CA CYS A 528 0.16 33.13 7.61
C CYS A 528 0.90 33.89 8.70
N SER A 529 1.20 35.17 8.47
CA SER A 529 1.86 36.01 9.48
C SER A 529 0.98 36.25 10.72
N GLU A 530 -0.34 36.35 10.54
CA GLU A 530 -1.32 36.57 11.62
C GLU A 530 -1.48 35.35 12.54
N CYS A 531 -1.02 34.18 12.11
CA CYS A 531 -1.02 32.95 12.90
C CYS A 531 0.03 32.96 14.02
N TYR A 532 0.92 33.96 14.05
CA TYR A 532 1.98 34.12 15.04
C TYR A 532 1.69 35.33 15.92
N ARG A 533 1.84 35.17 17.23
CA ARG A 533 1.79 36.32 18.16
C ARG A 533 3.14 37.02 18.18
N THR A 534 3.12 38.35 18.32
CA THR A 534 4.33 39.15 18.52
C THR A 534 5.00 38.75 19.83
N PRO A 535 6.32 38.49 19.87
CA PRO A 535 7.00 38.12 21.11
C PRO A 535 6.86 39.25 22.13
N ASP A 536 6.31 38.95 23.30
CA ASP A 536 6.42 39.85 24.44
C ASP A 536 7.90 39.95 24.83
N SER A 537 8.39 41.16 25.08
CA SER A 537 9.82 41.50 25.24
C SER A 537 10.51 40.90 26.49
N LYS A 538 9.97 39.82 27.06
CA LYS A 538 10.40 39.16 28.30
C LYS A 538 10.40 37.63 28.26
N SER A 539 10.27 36.99 27.09
CA SER A 539 10.41 35.53 26.98
C SER A 539 11.81 35.16 26.49
N GLU A 540 12.63 34.58 27.38
CA GLU A 540 13.90 33.91 27.03
C GLU A 540 13.68 32.54 26.36
N ASN A 541 12.42 32.10 26.18
CA ASN A 541 12.08 30.84 25.52
C ASN A 541 11.72 31.07 24.04
N LEU A 542 12.46 30.42 23.16
CA LEU A 542 12.30 30.35 21.69
C LEU A 542 11.06 29.53 21.23
N GLU A 543 10.06 29.33 22.09
CA GLU A 543 8.85 28.59 21.71
C GLU A 543 7.92 29.46 20.85
N ILE A 544 7.41 28.89 19.76
CA ILE A 544 6.48 29.58 18.85
C ILE A 544 5.16 29.81 19.57
N GLU A 545 4.78 31.07 19.75
CA GLU A 545 3.47 31.43 20.29
C GLU A 545 2.43 31.59 19.15
N TRP A 546 1.47 30.68 19.10
CA TRP A 546 0.46 30.62 18.05
C TRP A 546 -0.78 31.45 18.37
N ASN A 547 -1.24 32.24 17.40
CA ASN A 547 -2.59 32.81 17.39
C ASN A 547 -3.58 31.76 16.86
N LYS A 548 -4.18 31.00 17.77
CA LYS A 548 -5.07 29.87 17.43
C LYS A 548 -6.28 30.27 16.58
N ASP A 549 -6.84 31.46 16.76
CA ASP A 549 -8.01 31.91 15.99
C ASP A 549 -7.63 32.15 14.53
N ALA A 550 -6.48 32.79 14.28
CA ALA A 550 -5.94 32.97 12.94
C ALA A 550 -5.54 31.62 12.29
N VAL A 551 -4.96 30.71 13.07
CA VAL A 551 -4.66 29.33 12.61
C VAL A 551 -5.94 28.61 12.20
N LEU A 552 -6.98 28.66 13.03
CA LEU A 552 -8.28 28.04 12.74
C LEU A 552 -8.88 28.62 11.45
N GLY A 553 -8.88 29.94 11.31
CA GLY A 553 -9.35 30.63 10.10
C GLY A 553 -8.57 30.18 8.85
N PHE A 554 -7.24 30.09 8.96
CA PHE A 554 -6.38 29.60 7.89
C PHE A 554 -6.70 28.16 7.50
N LEU A 555 -6.84 27.25 8.49
CA LEU A 555 -7.16 25.84 8.25
C LEU A 555 -8.53 25.65 7.61
N LYS A 556 -9.54 26.40 8.08
CA LYS A 556 -10.90 26.38 7.49
C LYS A 556 -10.88 26.88 6.04
N ASN A 557 -10.02 27.84 5.72
CA ASN A 557 -9.89 28.36 4.36
C ASN A 557 -9.26 27.34 3.42
N ILE A 558 -8.10 26.75 3.76
CA ILE A 558 -7.38 25.85 2.84
C ILE A 558 -8.09 24.51 2.62
N HIS A 559 -8.90 24.05 3.57
CA HIS A 559 -9.71 22.84 3.47
C HIS A 559 -11.16 23.10 3.04
N ASN A 560 -11.47 24.31 2.57
CA ASN A 560 -12.80 24.63 2.08
C ASN A 560 -13.11 23.83 0.80
N PRO A 561 -14.23 23.08 0.72
CA PRO A 561 -14.61 22.31 -0.45
C PRO A 561 -14.69 23.12 -1.74
N GLN A 562 -14.99 24.42 -1.65
CA GLN A 562 -15.07 25.31 -2.81
C GLN A 562 -13.69 25.60 -3.42
N PHE A 563 -12.61 25.43 -2.65
CA PHE A 563 -11.24 25.68 -3.08
C PHE A 563 -10.44 24.41 -3.35
N VAL A 564 -11.08 23.23 -3.29
CA VAL A 564 -10.44 21.97 -3.66
C VAL A 564 -10.12 21.98 -5.15
N SER A 565 -8.83 21.87 -5.45
CA SER A 565 -8.31 21.91 -6.83
C SER A 565 -8.68 20.64 -7.59
N ARG A 566 -9.09 20.83 -8.85
CA ARG A 566 -9.33 19.74 -9.81
C ARG A 566 -8.14 19.50 -10.74
N TYR A 567 -7.04 20.22 -10.54
CA TYR A 567 -5.85 20.03 -11.35
C TYR A 567 -5.36 18.58 -11.28
N GLY A 568 -5.00 18.00 -12.43
CA GLY A 568 -4.56 16.62 -12.55
C GLY A 568 -5.67 15.56 -12.48
N VAL A 569 -6.93 15.94 -12.28
CA VAL A 569 -8.07 15.00 -12.31
C VAL A 569 -8.35 14.57 -13.75
N GLN A 570 -8.44 13.26 -14.00
CA GLN A 570 -8.67 12.75 -15.37
C GLN A 570 -10.14 12.71 -15.79
N ARG A 571 -11.08 12.57 -14.84
CA ARG A 571 -12.54 12.47 -15.10
C ARG A 571 -13.33 13.51 -14.31
N GLU A 572 -13.13 14.79 -14.63
CA GLU A 572 -13.79 15.91 -13.94
C GLU A 572 -15.33 15.84 -13.96
N GLU A 573 -15.91 15.18 -14.97
CA GLU A 573 -17.36 14.99 -15.14
C GLU A 573 -18.02 14.21 -14.00
N LEU A 574 -17.24 13.46 -13.22
CA LEU A 574 -17.73 12.69 -12.08
C LEU A 574 -17.89 13.54 -10.82
N LEU A 575 -17.25 14.71 -10.80
CA LEU A 575 -17.29 15.62 -9.66
C LEU A 575 -18.53 16.49 -9.70
N HIS A 576 -19.00 16.91 -8.53
CA HIS A 576 -20.11 17.87 -8.44
C HIS A 576 -19.80 19.13 -9.26
N PRO A 577 -20.78 19.75 -9.95
CA PRO A 577 -20.52 20.97 -10.71
C PRO A 577 -20.00 22.10 -9.81
N THR A 578 -18.98 22.84 -10.24
CA THR A 578 -18.52 24.04 -9.51
C THR A 578 -19.61 25.11 -9.51
N ALA A 579 -19.60 25.99 -8.51
CA ALA A 579 -20.54 27.12 -8.42
C ALA A 579 -20.56 27.96 -9.72
N ASP A 580 -19.40 28.12 -10.37
CA ASP A 580 -19.28 28.83 -11.65
C ASP A 580 -19.92 28.08 -12.83
N LYS A 581 -19.73 26.76 -12.93
CA LYS A 581 -20.42 25.92 -13.93
C LYS A 581 -21.94 25.92 -13.68
N MET A 582 -22.38 25.95 -12.42
CA MET A 582 -23.81 26.08 -12.06
C MET A 582 -24.37 27.47 -12.42
N ARG A 583 -23.59 28.55 -12.21
CA ARG A 583 -23.97 29.92 -12.57
C ARG A 583 -24.05 30.09 -14.09
N GLN A 584 -23.10 29.51 -14.84
CA GLN A 584 -23.11 29.49 -16.30
C GLN A 584 -24.28 28.67 -16.85
N LYS A 585 -24.59 27.50 -16.26
CA LYS A 585 -25.78 26.70 -16.63
C LYS A 585 -27.09 27.44 -16.35
N ARG A 586 -27.17 28.18 -15.24
CA ARG A 586 -28.31 29.06 -14.93
C ARG A 586 -28.43 30.23 -15.91
N GLN A 587 -27.33 30.86 -16.30
CA GLN A 587 -27.33 31.90 -17.34
C GLN A 587 -27.78 31.35 -18.70
N ILE A 588 -27.28 30.19 -19.11
CA ILE A 588 -27.71 29.55 -20.37
C ILE A 588 -29.22 29.22 -20.31
N SER A 589 -29.69 28.68 -19.20
CA SER A 589 -31.12 28.40 -19.00
C SER A 589 -31.97 29.68 -19.03
N SER A 590 -31.49 30.80 -18.48
CA SER A 590 -32.23 32.07 -18.52
C SER A 590 -32.28 32.70 -19.92
N VAL A 591 -31.22 32.50 -20.72
CA VAL A 591 -31.18 32.93 -22.13
C VAL A 591 -32.19 32.15 -22.97
N PHE A 592 -32.31 30.84 -22.74
CA PHE A 592 -33.33 30.03 -23.43
C PHE A 592 -34.76 30.44 -23.05
N THR A 593 -35.04 30.74 -21.78
CA THR A 593 -36.36 31.22 -21.37
C THR A 593 -36.73 32.59 -21.95
N ASP A 594 -35.76 33.50 -22.11
CA ASP A 594 -36.00 34.81 -22.72
C ASP A 594 -36.26 34.70 -24.24
N MET A 595 -35.54 33.80 -24.93
CA MET A 595 -35.83 33.49 -26.34
C MET A 595 -37.23 32.87 -26.52
N ASP A 596 -37.61 31.90 -25.68
CA ASP A 596 -38.93 31.25 -25.77
C ASP A 596 -40.08 32.22 -25.51
N MET A 597 -39.91 33.15 -24.56
CA MET A 597 -40.92 34.16 -24.25
C MET A 597 -41.08 35.17 -25.42
N ARG A 598 -39.98 35.55 -26.06
CA ARG A 598 -39.99 36.43 -27.25
C ARG A 598 -40.61 35.74 -28.47
N MET A 599 -40.29 34.47 -28.70
CA MET A 599 -40.90 33.68 -29.78
C MET A 599 -42.40 33.46 -29.55
N GLY A 600 -42.82 33.22 -28.30
CA GLY A 600 -44.23 33.17 -27.92
C GLY A 600 -44.97 34.48 -28.21
N MET A 601 -44.39 35.63 -27.85
CA MET A 601 -44.97 36.95 -28.12
C MET A 601 -45.11 37.24 -29.63
N LEU A 602 -44.13 36.84 -30.43
CA LEU A 602 -44.19 36.97 -31.89
C LEU A 602 -45.29 36.08 -32.50
N LEU A 603 -45.46 34.87 -31.99
CA LEU A 603 -46.53 33.96 -32.41
C LEU A 603 -47.91 34.54 -32.06
N TYR A 604 -48.06 35.10 -30.87
CA TYR A 604 -49.30 35.77 -30.46
C TYR A 604 -49.61 37.00 -31.33
N ALA A 605 -48.61 37.85 -31.58
CA ALA A 605 -48.78 39.01 -32.46
C ALA A 605 -49.16 38.57 -33.89
N PHE A 606 -48.54 37.52 -34.42
CA PHE A 606 -48.88 36.94 -35.71
C PHE A 606 -50.33 36.41 -35.74
N CYS A 607 -50.76 35.68 -34.71
CA CYS A 607 -52.14 35.20 -34.59
C CYS A 607 -53.16 36.34 -34.54
N ILE A 608 -52.86 37.42 -33.81
CA ILE A 608 -53.73 38.61 -33.76
C ILE A 608 -53.83 39.25 -35.14
N VAL A 609 -52.70 39.44 -35.84
CA VAL A 609 -52.69 39.99 -37.22
C VAL A 609 -53.51 39.10 -38.16
N MET A 610 -53.36 37.78 -38.07
CA MET A 610 -54.13 36.84 -38.88
C MET A 610 -55.63 36.89 -38.57
N MET A 611 -56.03 37.04 -37.30
CA MET A 611 -57.44 37.23 -36.94
C MET A 611 -58.00 38.55 -37.47
N VAL A 612 -57.23 39.64 -37.41
CA VAL A 612 -57.66 40.94 -37.96
C VAL A 612 -57.79 40.88 -39.49
N LEU A 613 -56.86 40.21 -40.17
CA LEU A 613 -56.93 39.99 -41.61
C LEU A 613 -58.13 39.12 -42.00
N ALA A 614 -58.38 38.04 -41.26
CA ALA A 614 -59.57 37.20 -41.45
C ALA A 614 -60.85 38.02 -41.23
N PHE A 615 -60.92 38.82 -40.16
CA PHE A 615 -62.06 39.69 -39.90
C PHE A 615 -62.29 40.69 -41.03
N LYS A 616 -61.24 41.34 -41.56
CA LYS A 616 -61.36 42.22 -42.74
C LYS A 616 -61.82 41.48 -43.98
N LEU A 617 -61.32 40.27 -44.23
CA LEU A 617 -61.70 39.44 -45.38
C LEU A 617 -63.16 38.99 -45.33
N PHE A 618 -63.70 38.75 -44.13
CA PHE A 618 -65.09 38.31 -43.94
C PHE A 618 -66.08 39.46 -43.75
N ALA A 619 -65.69 40.57 -43.10
CA ALA A 619 -66.57 41.73 -42.89
C ALA A 619 -66.79 42.57 -44.16
N PHE A 620 -65.83 42.58 -45.09
CA PHE A 620 -65.90 43.38 -46.33
C PHE A 620 -66.22 42.57 -47.59
N LYS A 621 -66.35 41.24 -47.52
CA LYS A 621 -66.98 40.47 -48.59
C LYS A 621 -68.50 40.58 -48.47
N GLY A 622 -69.04 41.63 -49.08
CA GLY A 622 -70.47 41.81 -49.27
C GLY A 622 -71.12 40.56 -49.87
N TYR A 623 -72.05 39.98 -49.11
CA TYR A 623 -72.87 38.85 -49.53
C TYR A 623 -73.83 39.35 -50.63
N ARG A 624 -73.42 39.29 -51.90
CA ARG A 624 -74.30 39.56 -53.04
C ARG A 624 -75.28 38.39 -53.17
N LYS A 625 -76.47 38.51 -52.55
CA LYS A 625 -77.61 37.62 -52.82
C LYS A 625 -77.99 37.75 -54.30
N LYS A 626 -77.88 36.66 -55.07
CA LYS A 626 -78.61 36.51 -56.34
C LYS A 626 -80.09 36.24 -56.00
N PRO A 627 -81.06 36.94 -56.60
CA PRO A 627 -82.47 36.66 -56.37
C PRO A 627 -82.87 35.44 -57.21
N TYR A 628 -83.52 34.46 -56.59
CA TYR A 628 -84.33 33.48 -57.33
C TYR A 628 -85.78 33.68 -56.92
N GLY A 629 -86.62 33.88 -57.94
CA GLY A 629 -88.04 34.14 -57.82
C GLY A 629 -88.78 32.92 -57.28
N HIS A 630 -89.69 33.20 -56.36
CA HIS A 630 -90.74 32.30 -55.94
C HIS A 630 -91.84 32.25 -56.98
N ASP A 631 -92.22 31.03 -57.37
CA ASP A 631 -93.58 30.61 -57.73
C ASP A 631 -93.52 29.06 -57.74
N LEU A 632 -94.46 28.26 -57.23
CA LEU A 632 -95.91 28.40 -57.20
C LEU A 632 -96.43 27.35 -56.19
N LEU A 633 -97.45 27.75 -55.39
CA LEU A 633 -98.41 26.91 -54.62
C LEU A 633 -97.92 26.38 -53.26
N GLY A 634 -98.61 26.60 -52.13
CA GLY A 634 -100.05 26.83 -51.96
C GLY A 634 -100.42 27.65 -50.73
N LYS A 635 -101.54 28.37 -50.88
CA LYS A 635 -102.29 29.16 -49.89
C LYS A 635 -102.95 28.25 -48.84
N VAL A 636 -102.87 28.62 -47.56
CA VAL A 636 -103.99 29.14 -46.73
C VAL A 636 -103.40 30.18 -45.78
#